data_AF-A0A2N6A9E9-F1
#
_entry.id   AF-A0A2N6A9E9-F1
#
_cell.length_a   1.000
_cell.length_b   1.000
_cell.length_c   1.000
_cell.angle_alpha   90.00
_cell.angle_beta   90.00
_cell.angle_gamma   90.00
#
_symmetry.space_group_name_H-M   'P 1'
#
loop_
_entity.id
_entity.type
_entity.pdbx_description
1 polymer ?
#
loop_
_entity_poly.entity_id
_entity_poly.type
_entity_poly.pdbx_seq_one_letter_code
_entity_poly.pdbx_strand_id
1 'polypeptide(L)'
;MTKKIKKKETKPQEIDLYKPKEFREEMVKLLTSEITPDEVLKKLHEFLAVRKNIKGKQKEFSELADKAIRVVGLDNHMIMAEIVTQNREFAIEFANQLIQEYDCKTPSEKSLAQMVAGSYCKYLEYSRLFNNSQRVEWLSSEKNGYYNLLSKEVDRSHRHYLSSLTTLRQIKSPEIKVNVKANTAFVAQNQQLNKIEETKKHQQ
;
A
#
# COMPACT_ATOMS: atom_id res chain seq x y z
N MET A 1 -57.91 42.45 -41.46
CA MET A 1 -57.44 41.37 -40.57
C MET A 1 -55.92 41.43 -40.47
N THR A 2 -55.38 42.02 -39.41
CA THR A 2 -53.93 42.15 -39.20
C THR A 2 -53.58 41.56 -37.83
N LYS A 3 -53.09 40.31 -37.82
CA LYS A 3 -52.64 39.61 -36.61
C LYS A 3 -51.28 40.15 -36.18
N LYS A 4 -51.25 40.84 -35.03
CA LYS A 4 -50.02 41.25 -34.34
C LYS A 4 -49.30 40.01 -33.79
N ILE A 5 -48.09 39.75 -34.27
CA ILE A 5 -47.19 38.73 -33.72
C ILE A 5 -46.57 39.30 -32.44
N LYS A 6 -46.91 38.72 -31.28
CA LYS A 6 -46.26 39.03 -30.00
C LYS A 6 -44.89 38.35 -29.95
N LYS A 7 -43.81 39.13 -29.95
CA LYS A 7 -42.46 38.66 -29.58
C LYS A 7 -42.49 38.20 -28.12
N LYS A 8 -42.16 36.92 -27.87
CA LYS A 8 -41.87 36.41 -26.54
C LYS A 8 -40.44 36.80 -26.19
N GLU A 9 -40.29 37.70 -25.23
CA GLU A 9 -39.01 37.99 -24.58
C GLU A 9 -38.66 36.82 -23.65
N THR A 10 -37.66 36.03 -24.04
CA THR A 10 -37.02 35.04 -23.16
C THR A 10 -36.11 35.79 -22.20
N LYS A 11 -36.49 35.81 -20.92
CA LYS A 11 -35.63 36.33 -19.83
C LYS A 11 -34.33 35.51 -19.77
N PRO A 12 -33.17 36.14 -19.53
CA PRO A 12 -31.93 35.42 -19.30
C PRO A 12 -32.11 34.55 -18.05
N GLN A 13 -31.86 33.25 -18.16
CA GLN A 13 -31.79 32.38 -16.99
C GLN A 13 -30.55 32.80 -16.18
N GLU A 14 -30.77 33.15 -14.92
CA GLU A 14 -29.74 33.44 -13.93
C GLU A 14 -28.84 32.20 -13.81
N ILE A 15 -27.58 32.34 -14.26
CA ILE A 15 -26.58 31.28 -14.11
C ILE A 15 -26.17 31.31 -12.64
N ASP A 16 -26.58 30.28 -11.91
CA ASP A 16 -26.30 30.10 -10.49
C ASP A 16 -24.79 30.24 -10.23
N LEU A 17 -24.43 31.02 -9.20
CA LEU A 17 -23.05 31.39 -8.94
C LEU A 17 -22.18 30.14 -8.78
N TYR A 18 -21.13 30.07 -9.61
CA TYR A 18 -20.09 29.05 -9.58
C TYR A 18 -19.68 28.67 -8.15
N LYS A 19 -20.12 27.51 -7.68
CA LYS A 19 -19.69 26.91 -6.41
C LYS A 19 -18.49 26.01 -6.68
N PRO A 20 -17.27 26.41 -6.28
CA PRO A 20 -16.05 25.69 -6.69
C PRO A 20 -15.98 24.24 -6.22
N LYS A 21 -16.64 23.90 -5.10
CA LYS A 21 -16.67 22.52 -4.58
C LYS A 21 -17.60 21.61 -5.36
N GLU A 22 -18.83 22.05 -5.60
CA GLU A 22 -19.83 21.28 -6.35
C GLU A 22 -19.38 21.11 -7.81
N PHE A 23 -18.85 22.17 -8.44
CA PHE A 23 -18.26 22.08 -9.78
C PHE A 23 -17.03 21.17 -9.81
N ARG A 24 -16.17 21.20 -8.79
CA ARG A 24 -15.01 20.30 -8.71
C ARG A 24 -15.44 18.84 -8.55
N GLU A 25 -16.46 18.55 -7.75
CA GLU A 25 -17.01 17.19 -7.62
C GLU A 25 -17.64 16.69 -8.92
N GLU A 26 -18.35 17.56 -9.63
CA GLU A 26 -18.94 17.27 -10.93
C GLU A 26 -17.86 17.06 -12.01
N MET A 27 -16.84 17.92 -12.05
CA MET A 27 -15.68 17.76 -12.93
C MET A 27 -14.85 16.53 -12.59
N VAL A 28 -14.72 16.13 -11.33
CA VAL A 28 -14.08 14.86 -10.98
C VAL A 28 -14.86 13.68 -11.54
N LYS A 29 -16.20 13.70 -11.52
CA LYS A 29 -17.03 12.65 -12.13
C LYS A 29 -17.02 12.66 -13.66
N LEU A 30 -16.83 13.82 -14.28
CA LEU A 30 -16.84 14.00 -15.74
C LEU A 30 -15.46 13.76 -16.37
N LEU A 31 -14.40 14.07 -15.62
CA LEU A 31 -13.00 13.96 -16.04
C LEU A 31 -12.30 12.75 -15.40
N THR A 32 -13.03 11.89 -14.67
CA THR A 32 -12.50 10.59 -14.27
C THR A 32 -12.03 9.86 -15.52
N SER A 33 -10.77 9.44 -15.51
CA SER A 33 -10.18 8.58 -16.53
C SER A 33 -11.14 7.44 -16.88
N GLU A 34 -11.24 7.08 -18.16
CA GLU A 34 -12.08 5.99 -18.71
C GLU A 34 -11.90 4.59 -18.04
N ILE A 35 -11.02 4.49 -17.04
CA ILE A 35 -10.64 3.28 -16.32
C ILE A 35 -10.52 3.60 -14.82
N THR A 36 -11.65 3.87 -14.16
CA THR A 36 -11.67 3.85 -12.68
C THR A 36 -11.75 2.40 -12.17
N PRO A 37 -11.08 2.05 -11.05
CA PRO A 37 -11.13 0.69 -10.49
C PRO A 37 -12.55 0.18 -10.26
N ASP A 38 -13.44 1.05 -9.77
CA ASP A 38 -14.84 0.72 -9.49
C ASP A 38 -15.63 0.40 -10.75
N GLU A 39 -15.39 1.12 -11.85
CA GLU A 39 -16.01 0.82 -13.14
C GLU A 39 -15.57 -0.53 -13.70
N VAL A 40 -14.30 -0.90 -13.54
CA VAL A 40 -13.80 -2.22 -13.95
C VAL A 40 -14.51 -3.32 -13.18
N LEU A 41 -14.62 -3.19 -11.86
CA LEU A 41 -15.31 -4.16 -11.01
C LEU A 41 -16.82 -4.23 -11.31
N LYS A 42 -17.46 -3.08 -11.55
CA LYS A 42 -18.87 -2.99 -11.93
C LYS A 42 -19.14 -3.69 -13.26
N LYS A 43 -18.34 -3.42 -14.29
CA LYS A 43 -18.46 -4.09 -15.59
C LYS A 43 -18.26 -5.60 -15.46
N LEU A 44 -17.33 -6.05 -14.59
CA LEU A 44 -17.13 -7.48 -14.34
C LEU A 44 -18.36 -8.11 -13.68
N HIS A 45 -18.93 -7.42 -12.70
CA HIS A 45 -20.14 -7.87 -12.01
C HIS A 45 -21.33 -7.99 -12.98
N GLU A 46 -21.56 -6.98 -13.81
CA GLU A 46 -22.59 -7.00 -14.87
C GLU A 46 -22.38 -8.19 -15.82
N PHE A 47 -21.12 -8.45 -16.21
CA PHE A 47 -20.78 -9.56 -17.09
C PHE A 47 -21.06 -10.93 -16.45
N LEU A 48 -20.74 -11.09 -15.15
CA LEU A 48 -21.00 -12.30 -14.37
C LEU A 48 -22.50 -12.54 -14.14
N ALA A 49 -23.30 -11.48 -14.00
CA ALA A 49 -24.75 -11.56 -13.84
C ALA A 49 -25.46 -12.14 -15.07
N VAL A 50 -24.93 -11.89 -16.28
CA VAL A 50 -25.48 -12.41 -17.55
C VAL A 50 -24.90 -13.79 -17.91
N ARG A 51 -24.72 -14.66 -16.91
CA ARG A 51 -24.02 -15.98 -16.93
C ARG A 51 -24.26 -16.90 -18.14
N LYS A 52 -25.34 -16.68 -18.92
CA LYS A 52 -25.69 -17.40 -20.17
C LYS A 52 -24.94 -16.92 -21.43
N ASN A 53 -24.37 -15.71 -21.46
CA ASN A 53 -23.75 -15.08 -22.64
C ASN A 53 -22.22 -15.16 -22.72
N ILE A 54 -21.56 -15.89 -21.82
CA ILE A 54 -20.09 -16.01 -21.82
C ILE A 54 -19.60 -16.78 -23.07
N LYS A 55 -20.42 -17.71 -23.59
CA LYS A 55 -20.19 -18.41 -24.87
C LYS A 55 -20.31 -17.41 -26.03
N GLY A 56 -19.20 -16.75 -26.38
CA GLY A 56 -19.10 -15.78 -27.49
C GLY A 56 -18.34 -14.51 -27.15
N LYS A 57 -18.24 -14.16 -25.85
CA LYS A 57 -17.52 -12.96 -25.37
C LYS A 57 -16.34 -13.29 -24.46
N GLN A 58 -15.75 -14.47 -24.64
CA GLN A 58 -14.73 -15.00 -23.74
C GLN A 58 -13.46 -14.13 -23.70
N LYS A 59 -13.09 -13.49 -24.82
CA LYS A 59 -11.96 -12.57 -24.89
C LYS A 59 -12.21 -11.28 -24.08
N GLU A 60 -13.39 -10.68 -24.26
CA GLU A 60 -13.81 -9.48 -23.52
C GLU A 60 -13.88 -9.75 -22.01
N PHE A 61 -14.38 -10.93 -21.62
CA PHE A 61 -14.37 -11.38 -20.23
C PHE A 61 -12.95 -11.53 -19.68
N SER A 62 -12.05 -12.18 -20.44
CA SER A 62 -10.66 -12.38 -20.02
C SER A 62 -9.94 -11.05 -19.79
N GLU A 63 -10.05 -10.11 -20.73
CA GLU A 63 -9.41 -8.79 -20.61
C GLU A 63 -9.93 -8.01 -19.40
N LEU A 64 -11.23 -8.14 -19.10
CA LEU A 64 -11.85 -7.44 -17.99
C LEU A 64 -11.56 -8.12 -16.64
N ALA A 65 -11.48 -9.44 -16.61
CA ALA A 65 -11.01 -10.21 -15.46
C ALA A 65 -9.55 -9.90 -15.12
N ASP A 66 -8.66 -9.82 -16.12
CA ASP A 66 -7.25 -9.46 -15.92
C ASP A 66 -7.10 -8.07 -15.30
N LYS A 67 -7.90 -7.09 -15.75
CA LYS A 67 -7.94 -5.75 -15.14
C LYS A 67 -8.44 -5.80 -13.70
N ALA A 68 -9.51 -6.55 -13.44
CA ALA A 68 -10.08 -6.68 -12.10
C ALA A 68 -9.12 -7.38 -11.12
N ILE A 69 -8.40 -8.41 -11.57
CA ILE A 69 -7.38 -9.09 -10.76
C ILE A 69 -6.31 -8.11 -10.29
N ARG A 70 -5.90 -7.16 -11.14
CA ARG A 70 -4.95 -6.11 -10.77
C ARG A 70 -5.55 -5.08 -9.81
N VAL A 71 -6.83 -4.76 -9.94
CA VAL A 71 -7.53 -3.85 -9.00
C VAL A 71 -7.55 -4.44 -7.59
N VAL A 72 -7.95 -5.70 -7.44
CA VAL A 72 -7.97 -6.41 -6.14
C VAL A 72 -6.63 -7.08 -5.82
N GLY A 73 -5.58 -6.72 -6.55
CA GLY A 73 -4.27 -7.38 -6.56
C GLY A 73 -3.56 -7.42 -5.21
N LEU A 74 -3.83 -6.41 -4.38
CA LEU A 74 -3.30 -6.34 -3.02
C LEU A 74 -4.05 -7.27 -2.07
N ASP A 75 -5.35 -7.52 -2.27
CA ASP A 75 -6.11 -8.38 -1.37
C ASP A 75 -5.96 -9.88 -1.73
N ASN A 76 -5.75 -10.18 -3.00
CA ASN A 76 -5.55 -11.55 -3.49
C ASN A 76 -4.06 -11.94 -3.68
N HIS A 77 -3.13 -11.02 -3.38
CA HIS A 77 -1.67 -11.19 -3.52
C HIS A 77 -1.16 -11.43 -4.95
N MET A 78 -2.01 -11.32 -5.96
CA MET A 78 -1.67 -11.72 -7.33
C MET A 78 -0.53 -10.89 -7.91
N ILE A 79 -0.47 -9.59 -7.59
CA ILE A 79 0.61 -8.71 -8.07
C ILE A 79 1.96 -9.16 -7.49
N MET A 80 2.00 -9.52 -6.20
CA MET A 80 3.22 -10.05 -5.59
C MET A 80 3.58 -11.42 -6.17
N ALA A 81 2.59 -12.29 -6.36
CA ALA A 81 2.79 -13.63 -6.92
C ALA A 81 3.27 -13.61 -8.38
N GLU A 82 2.91 -12.60 -9.18
CA GLU A 82 3.44 -12.41 -10.54
C GLU A 82 4.97 -12.21 -10.54
N ILE A 83 5.49 -11.53 -9.51
CA ILE A 83 6.91 -11.19 -9.38
C ILE A 83 7.74 -12.40 -8.91
N VAL A 84 7.11 -13.35 -8.22
CA VAL A 84 7.73 -14.57 -7.73
C VAL A 84 7.58 -15.65 -8.80
N THR A 85 8.68 -16.13 -9.39
CA THR A 85 8.59 -17.13 -10.46
C THR A 85 8.33 -18.54 -9.90
N GLN A 86 8.90 -18.84 -8.73
CA GLN A 86 8.79 -20.12 -8.07
C GLN A 86 8.29 -19.97 -6.63
N ASN A 87 7.49 -20.93 -6.17
CA ASN A 87 6.89 -20.91 -4.83
C ASN A 87 5.85 -19.79 -4.66
N ARG A 88 5.03 -19.55 -5.69
CA ARG A 88 3.97 -18.52 -5.66
C ARG A 88 2.97 -18.80 -4.54
N GLU A 89 2.53 -20.05 -4.44
CA GLU A 89 1.58 -20.53 -3.45
C GLU A 89 2.14 -20.32 -2.04
N PHE A 90 3.42 -20.63 -1.85
CA PHE A 90 4.12 -20.38 -0.59
C PHE A 90 4.24 -18.88 -0.29
N ALA A 91 4.54 -18.04 -1.28
CA ALA A 91 4.63 -16.59 -1.08
C ALA A 91 3.28 -16.01 -0.64
N ILE A 92 2.18 -16.46 -1.24
CA ILE A 92 0.81 -16.07 -0.89
C ILE A 92 0.48 -16.50 0.53
N GLU A 93 0.73 -17.77 0.87
CA GLU A 93 0.45 -18.30 2.19
C GLU A 93 1.30 -17.62 3.27
N PHE A 94 2.57 -17.38 2.99
CA PHE A 94 3.45 -16.67 3.92
C PHE A 94 3.01 -15.21 4.12
N ALA A 95 2.57 -14.53 3.06
CA ALA A 95 1.99 -13.19 3.19
C ALA A 95 0.70 -13.19 4.02
N ASN A 96 -0.17 -14.18 3.85
CA ASN A 96 -1.39 -14.35 4.66
C ASN A 96 -1.04 -14.54 6.14
N GLN A 97 -0.07 -15.39 6.45
CA GLN A 97 0.38 -15.63 7.83
C GLN A 97 0.92 -14.35 8.46
N LEU A 98 1.73 -13.56 7.74
CA LEU A 98 2.22 -12.27 8.24
C LEU A 98 1.09 -11.26 8.45
N ILE A 99 0.11 -11.20 7.55
CA ILE A 99 -1.06 -10.32 7.70
C ILE A 99 -1.86 -10.69 8.95
N GLN A 100 -2.00 -11.99 9.23
CA GLN A 100 -2.69 -12.48 10.42
C GLN A 100 -1.86 -12.24 11.70
N GLU A 101 -0.57 -12.55 11.69
CA GLU A 101 0.36 -12.38 12.83
C GLU A 101 0.40 -10.92 13.31
N TYR A 102 0.44 -9.98 12.37
CA TYR A 102 0.57 -8.55 12.64
C TYR A 102 -0.77 -7.79 12.60
N ASP A 103 -1.91 -8.47 12.45
CA ASP A 103 -3.25 -7.86 12.30
C ASP A 103 -3.24 -6.68 11.29
N CYS A 104 -2.76 -6.95 10.07
CA CYS A 104 -2.60 -5.95 9.02
C CYS A 104 -3.96 -5.55 8.42
N LYS A 105 -4.40 -4.32 8.67
CA LYS A 105 -5.70 -3.78 8.23
C LYS A 105 -5.55 -2.78 7.10
N THR A 106 -4.49 -1.97 7.13
CA THR A 106 -4.32 -0.90 6.14
C THR A 106 -3.61 -1.42 4.87
N PRO A 107 -3.82 -0.78 3.70
CA PRO A 107 -3.12 -1.16 2.48
C PRO A 107 -1.60 -1.13 2.61
N SER A 108 -1.05 -0.16 3.35
CA SER A 108 0.39 -0.04 3.60
C SER A 108 0.95 -1.19 4.43
N GLU A 109 0.18 -1.69 5.41
CA GLU A 109 0.58 -2.85 6.21
C GLU A 109 0.53 -4.14 5.39
N LYS A 110 -0.55 -4.32 4.60
CA LYS A 110 -0.69 -5.47 3.69
C LYS A 110 0.41 -5.49 2.63
N SER A 111 0.75 -4.33 2.06
CA SER A 111 1.82 -4.23 1.07
C SER A 111 3.19 -4.54 1.68
N LEU A 112 3.47 -4.09 2.91
CA LEU A 112 4.68 -4.47 3.63
C LEU A 112 4.75 -5.97 3.89
N ALA A 113 3.67 -6.60 4.33
CA ALA A 113 3.62 -8.06 4.52
C ALA A 113 3.92 -8.82 3.21
N GLN A 114 3.35 -8.38 2.09
CA GLN A 114 3.65 -8.94 0.76
C GLN A 114 5.09 -8.68 0.32
N MET A 115 5.67 -7.52 0.64
CA MET A 115 7.09 -7.24 0.37
C MET A 115 8.01 -8.18 1.16
N VAL A 116 7.70 -8.45 2.43
CA VAL A 116 8.44 -9.43 3.25
C VAL A 116 8.37 -10.81 2.60
N ALA A 117 7.17 -11.29 2.27
CA ALA A 117 7.02 -12.61 1.65
C ALA A 117 7.74 -12.70 0.30
N GLY A 118 7.53 -11.73 -0.60
CA GLY A 118 8.13 -11.72 -1.92
C GLY A 118 9.67 -11.61 -1.90
N SER A 119 10.22 -10.78 -1.02
CA SER A 119 11.69 -10.67 -0.87
C SER A 119 12.32 -11.93 -0.28
N TYR A 120 11.62 -12.61 0.63
CA TYR A 120 12.06 -13.91 1.15
C TYR A 120 12.05 -15.00 0.06
N CYS A 121 10.99 -15.08 -0.74
CA CYS A 121 10.94 -16.02 -1.86
C CYS A 121 12.03 -15.75 -2.91
N LYS A 122 12.30 -14.48 -3.23
CA LYS A 122 13.43 -14.10 -4.09
C LYS A 122 14.78 -14.52 -3.52
N TYR A 123 14.98 -14.32 -2.21
CA TYR A 123 16.18 -14.78 -1.52
C TYR A 123 16.36 -16.30 -1.71
N LEU A 124 15.32 -17.10 -1.45
CA LEU A 124 15.38 -18.56 -1.66
C LEU A 124 15.68 -18.93 -3.12
N GLU A 125 15.06 -18.24 -4.07
CA GLU A 125 15.29 -18.46 -5.51
C GLU A 125 16.74 -18.17 -5.90
N TYR A 126 17.27 -17.00 -5.55
CA TYR A 126 18.65 -16.64 -5.84
C TYR A 126 19.66 -17.51 -5.11
N SER A 127 19.39 -17.88 -3.84
CA SER A 127 20.24 -18.81 -3.09
C SER A 127 20.29 -20.16 -3.77
N ARG A 128 19.16 -20.67 -4.25
CA ARG A 128 19.12 -21.93 -5.00
C ARG A 128 19.86 -21.83 -6.33
N LEU A 129 19.67 -20.75 -7.09
CA LEU A 129 20.39 -20.53 -8.35
C LEU A 129 21.90 -20.46 -8.11
N PHE A 130 22.33 -19.75 -7.07
CA PHE A 130 23.72 -19.66 -6.66
C PHE A 130 24.30 -21.04 -6.32
N ASN A 131 23.63 -21.80 -5.45
CA ASN A 131 24.07 -23.14 -5.07
C ASN A 131 24.13 -24.11 -6.26
N ASN A 132 23.14 -24.06 -7.17
CA ASN A 132 23.14 -24.88 -8.38
C ASN A 132 24.29 -24.50 -9.32
N SER A 133 24.58 -23.21 -9.41
CA SER A 133 25.64 -22.70 -10.28
C SER A 133 27.04 -23.10 -9.79
N GLN A 134 27.22 -23.44 -8.52
CA GLN A 134 28.51 -23.89 -7.96
C GLN A 134 28.90 -25.32 -8.34
N ARG A 135 27.95 -26.15 -8.81
CA ARG A 135 28.19 -27.57 -9.12
C ARG A 135 28.79 -27.81 -10.50
N VAL A 136 29.88 -27.12 -10.86
CA VAL A 136 30.39 -27.18 -12.23
C VAL A 136 31.91 -27.33 -12.31
N GLU A 137 32.34 -28.11 -13.30
CA GLU A 137 33.68 -28.65 -13.51
C GLU A 137 34.74 -27.64 -13.99
N TRP A 138 34.34 -26.55 -14.66
CA TRP A 138 35.28 -25.55 -15.19
C TRP A 138 34.97 -24.12 -14.74
N LEU A 139 36.04 -23.34 -14.55
CA LEU A 139 36.00 -21.92 -14.20
C LEU A 139 36.14 -21.07 -15.47
N SER A 140 35.35 -20.00 -15.58
CA SER A 140 35.47 -18.99 -16.65
C SER A 140 35.21 -17.58 -16.12
N SER A 141 35.65 -16.56 -16.85
CA SER A 141 35.48 -15.15 -16.47
C SER A 141 34.00 -14.73 -16.41
N GLU A 142 33.23 -15.15 -17.41
CA GLU A 142 31.79 -14.88 -17.53
C GLU A 142 31.04 -15.48 -16.34
N LYS A 143 31.47 -16.68 -15.91
CA LYS A 143 30.89 -17.39 -14.79
C LYS A 143 31.22 -16.77 -13.45
N ASN A 144 32.45 -16.28 -13.27
CA ASN A 144 32.81 -15.47 -12.11
C ASN A 144 31.95 -14.20 -12.06
N GLY A 145 31.68 -13.57 -13.22
CA GLY A 145 30.74 -12.46 -13.34
C GLY A 145 29.32 -12.82 -12.90
N TYR A 146 28.81 -13.97 -13.36
CA TYR A 146 27.48 -14.48 -13.00
C TYR A 146 27.37 -14.81 -11.49
N TYR A 147 28.39 -15.44 -10.90
CA TYR A 147 28.43 -15.70 -9.45
C TYR A 147 28.41 -14.40 -8.64
N ASN A 148 29.18 -13.40 -9.06
CA ASN A 148 29.20 -12.09 -8.41
C ASN A 148 27.82 -11.41 -8.48
N LEU A 149 27.14 -11.52 -9.63
CA LEU A 149 25.77 -11.02 -9.79
C LEU A 149 24.80 -11.74 -8.83
N LEU A 150 24.79 -13.07 -8.84
CA LEU A 150 23.90 -13.86 -7.99
C LEU A 150 24.16 -13.61 -6.51
N SER A 151 25.42 -13.55 -6.07
CA SER A 151 25.79 -13.23 -4.68
C SER A 151 25.24 -11.87 -4.25
N LYS A 152 25.34 -10.85 -5.11
CA LYS A 152 24.77 -9.52 -4.84
C LYS A 152 23.25 -9.54 -4.76
N GLU A 153 22.57 -10.28 -5.61
CA GLU A 153 21.10 -10.39 -5.60
C GLU A 153 20.57 -11.19 -4.40
N VAL A 154 21.32 -12.20 -3.93
CA VAL A 154 21.06 -12.88 -2.64
C VAL A 154 21.12 -11.87 -1.49
N ASP A 155 22.21 -11.12 -1.37
CA ASP A 155 22.39 -10.13 -0.31
C ASP A 155 21.38 -9.00 -0.37
N ARG A 156 21.03 -8.56 -1.59
CA ARG A 156 20.03 -7.52 -1.81
C ARG A 156 18.64 -8.00 -1.37
N SER A 157 18.25 -9.21 -1.77
CA SER A 157 16.94 -9.77 -1.41
C SER A 157 16.83 -10.01 0.09
N HIS A 158 17.89 -10.51 0.73
CA HIS A 158 17.95 -10.67 2.18
C HIS A 158 17.83 -9.34 2.94
N ARG A 159 18.52 -8.28 2.48
CA ARG A 159 18.39 -6.95 3.09
C ARG A 159 17.00 -6.36 2.92
N HIS A 160 16.37 -6.54 1.76
CA HIS A 160 14.97 -6.11 1.55
C HIS A 160 14.03 -6.84 2.50
N TYR A 161 14.20 -8.16 2.65
CA TYR A 161 13.44 -8.96 3.61
C TYR A 161 13.56 -8.41 5.04
N LEU A 162 14.78 -8.22 5.53
CA LEU A 162 15.02 -7.70 6.88
C LEU A 162 14.47 -6.28 7.06
N SER A 163 14.67 -5.41 6.08
CA SER A 163 14.19 -4.02 6.12
C SER A 163 12.67 -3.95 6.16
N SER A 164 11.99 -4.68 5.28
CA SER A 164 10.52 -4.74 5.24
C SER A 164 9.94 -5.33 6.52
N LEU A 165 10.54 -6.39 7.06
CA LEU A 165 10.07 -7.03 8.30
C LEU A 165 10.26 -6.11 9.50
N THR A 166 11.42 -5.45 9.59
CA THR A 166 11.69 -4.49 10.66
C THR A 166 10.73 -3.31 10.59
N THR A 167 10.45 -2.80 9.38
CA THR A 167 9.48 -1.72 9.17
C THR A 167 8.07 -2.13 9.58
N LEU A 168 7.63 -3.34 9.20
CA LEU A 168 6.33 -3.88 9.61
C LEU A 168 6.22 -3.97 11.14
N ARG A 169 7.26 -4.49 11.80
CA ARG A 169 7.32 -4.56 13.27
C ARG A 169 7.29 -3.20 13.93
N GLN A 170 7.98 -2.19 13.36
CA GLN A 170 7.97 -0.83 13.88
C GLN A 170 6.59 -0.20 13.80
N ILE A 171 5.89 -0.33 12.66
CA ILE A 171 4.53 0.19 12.50
C ILE A 171 3.55 -0.47 13.48
N LYS A 172 3.77 -1.76 13.78
CA LYS A 172 2.93 -2.53 14.70
C LYS A 172 3.36 -2.44 16.16
N SER A 173 4.53 -1.88 16.43
CA SER A 173 4.99 -1.64 17.80
C SER A 173 4.09 -0.60 18.47
N PRO A 174 3.68 -0.80 19.73
CA PRO A 174 2.83 0.14 20.43
C PRO A 174 3.54 1.50 20.55
N GLU A 175 2.79 2.58 20.34
CA GLU A 175 3.29 3.93 20.58
C GLU A 175 3.77 4.04 22.03
N ILE A 176 5.07 4.29 22.21
CA ILE A 176 5.64 4.56 23.53
C ILE A 176 5.13 5.95 23.95
N LYS A 177 4.00 5.97 24.66
CA LYS A 177 3.51 7.18 25.33
C LYS A 177 4.43 7.46 26.52
N VAL A 178 5.57 8.10 26.25
CA VAL A 178 6.41 8.67 27.30
C VAL A 178 5.67 9.87 27.86
N ASN A 179 4.76 9.60 28.81
CA ASN A 179 4.19 10.65 29.63
C ASN A 179 5.29 11.08 30.60
N VAL A 180 6.14 12.03 30.20
CA VAL A 180 7.13 12.65 31.07
C VAL A 180 6.35 13.44 32.13
N LYS A 181 5.87 12.73 33.17
CA LYS A 181 5.46 13.37 34.41
C LYS A 181 6.73 14.00 34.97
N ALA A 182 6.86 15.30 34.80
CA ALA A 182 7.95 16.11 35.32
C ALA A 182 7.89 16.13 36.87
N ASN A 183 8.25 15.01 37.50
CA ASN A 183 8.48 14.95 38.95
C ASN A 183 9.68 15.82 39.36
N THR A 184 10.48 16.28 38.40
CA THR A 184 11.56 17.25 38.60
C THR A 184 11.06 18.64 39.00
N ALA A 185 9.84 19.03 38.63
CA ALA A 185 9.26 20.32 39.05
C ALA A 185 8.93 20.33 40.55
N PHE A 186 8.47 19.21 41.11
CA PHE A 186 8.18 19.09 42.55
C PHE A 186 9.43 19.03 43.42
N VAL A 187 10.53 18.44 42.92
CA VAL A 187 11.82 18.45 43.64
C VAL A 187 12.40 19.86 43.70
N ALA A 188 12.27 20.66 42.64
CA ALA A 188 12.69 22.07 42.64
C ALA A 188 11.85 22.93 43.60
N GLN A 189 10.53 22.70 43.65
CA GLN A 189 9.64 23.41 44.57
C GLN A 189 9.95 23.10 46.04
N ASN A 190 10.22 21.84 46.37
CA ASN A 190 10.61 21.43 47.73
C ASN A 190 11.99 21.96 48.13
N GLN A 191 12.93 22.10 47.20
CA GLN A 191 14.23 22.71 47.47
C GLN A 191 14.14 24.23 47.70
N GLN A 192 13.18 24.92 47.07
CA GLN A 192 12.94 26.34 47.32
C GLN A 192 12.32 26.56 48.71
N LEU A 193 11.36 25.72 49.12
CA LEU A 193 10.75 25.81 50.45
C LEU A 193 11.75 25.54 51.57
N ASN A 194 12.58 24.49 51.44
CA ASN A 194 13.60 24.16 52.45
C ASN A 194 14.65 25.26 52.61
N LYS A 195 15.08 25.93 51.53
CA LYS A 195 16.05 27.04 51.61
C LYS A 195 15.50 28.29 52.30
N ILE A 196 14.21 28.57 52.17
CA ILE A 196 13.56 29.74 52.81
C ILE A 196 13.41 29.53 54.33
N GLU A 197 13.20 28.29 54.77
CA GLU A 197 13.10 27.97 56.20
C GLU A 197 14.45 28.08 56.93
N GLU A 198 15.55 27.66 56.29
CA GLU A 198 16.89 27.79 56.88
C GLU A 198 17.33 29.25 57.04
N THR A 199 16.97 30.13 56.10
CA THR A 199 17.33 31.56 56.19
C THR A 199 16.60 32.30 57.32
N LYS A 200 15.38 31.88 57.66
CA LYS A 200 14.61 32.48 58.77
C LYS A 200 15.13 32.07 60.16
N LYS A 201 15.74 30.88 60.29
CA LYS A 201 16.31 30.39 61.56
C LYS A 201 17.65 31.03 61.93
N HIS A 202 18.34 31.68 61.00
CA HIS A 202 19.60 32.37 61.24
C HIS A 202 19.46 33.89 61.45
N GLN A 203 18.23 34.40 61.58
CA GLN A 203 17.95 35.82 61.84
C GLN A 203 17.18 36.06 63.16
N GLN A 204 17.17 35.07 64.08
CA GLN A 204 16.68 35.22 65.45
C GLN A 204 17.81 35.03 66.45
#